data_AF-A0A2W4TF11-F1
#
_entry.id   AF-A0A2W4TF11-F1
#
_cell.length_a   1.000
_cell.length_b   1.000
_cell.length_c   1.000
_cell.angle_alpha   90.00
_cell.angle_beta   90.00
_cell.angle_gamma   90.00
#
_symmetry.space_group_name_H-M   'P 1'
#
loop_
_entity.id
_entity.type
_entity.pdbx_description
1 polymer ?
#
loop_
_entity_poly.entity_id
_entity_poly.type
_entity_poly.pdbx_seq_one_letter_code
_entity_poly.pdbx_strand_id
1 'polypeptide(L)'
;MAIPRMNILDYQALGRLIIKWATDPASRPGTLPDFLEATHGIIEQPLPDWIKGLQFVQSNMEVLLIRLPPAELVEDTLNNIARGSGRYPLPDFYAEHILHGQHVNMKDLFEFRVGDYTIAHCV
;
A
#
# COMPACT_ATOMS: atom_id res chain seq x y z
N MET A 1 -0.63 -20.44 10.77
CA MET A 1 0.31 -19.33 11.08
C MET A 1 -0.21 -18.10 10.36
N ALA A 2 -0.06 -16.90 10.92
CA ALA A 2 -0.45 -15.67 10.24
C ALA A 2 0.31 -15.57 8.91
N ILE A 3 -0.39 -15.25 7.83
CA ILE A 3 0.28 -15.03 6.55
C ILE A 3 1.12 -13.74 6.69
N PRO A 4 2.36 -13.64 6.18
CA PRO A 4 3.12 -12.39 6.20
C PRO A 4 2.49 -11.33 5.28
N ARG A 5 2.51 -10.05 5.68
CA ARG A 5 2.00 -8.91 4.90
C ARG A 5 3.17 -8.05 4.45
N MET A 6 3.00 -7.34 3.34
CA MET A 6 3.96 -6.32 2.94
C MET A 6 3.88 -5.16 3.94
N ASN A 7 5.03 -4.62 4.33
CA ASN A 7 5.13 -3.49 5.23
C ASN A 7 5.72 -2.28 4.50
N ILE A 8 5.09 -1.12 4.67
CA ILE A 8 5.50 0.13 4.02
C ILE A 8 6.20 0.98 5.09
N LEU A 9 7.46 1.31 4.84
CA LEU A 9 8.30 2.09 5.75
C LEU A 9 8.11 3.60 5.55
N ASP A 10 7.85 4.03 4.31
CA ASP A 10 7.60 5.42 3.96
C ASP A 10 6.42 5.54 2.98
N TYR A 11 5.23 5.79 3.54
CA TYR A 11 4.01 5.97 2.78
C TYR A 11 4.03 7.19 1.86
N GLN A 12 4.72 8.27 2.24
CA GLN A 12 4.78 9.49 1.43
C GLN A 12 5.68 9.30 0.22
N ALA A 13 6.87 8.75 0.41
CA ALA A 13 7.80 8.44 -0.68
C ALA A 13 7.16 7.45 -1.67
N LEU A 14 6.48 6.42 -1.16
CA LEU A 14 5.73 5.49 -2.00
C LEU A 14 4.64 6.22 -2.79
N GLY A 15 3.85 7.07 -2.14
CA GLY A 15 2.81 7.86 -2.78
C GLY A 15 3.32 8.72 -3.92
N ARG A 16 4.47 9.37 -3.75
CA ARG A 16 5.13 10.16 -4.81
C ARG A 16 5.51 9.31 -6.02
N LEU A 17 6.03 8.10 -5.80
CA LEU A 17 6.33 7.15 -6.88
C LEU A 17 5.07 6.71 -7.60
N ILE A 18 4.02 6.33 -6.88
CA ILE A 18 2.73 5.93 -7.48
C ILE A 18 2.14 7.08 -8.31
N ILE A 19 2.13 8.30 -7.79
CA ILE A 19 1.64 9.48 -8.51
C ILE A 19 2.43 9.67 -9.81
N LYS A 20 3.76 9.65 -9.71
CA LYS A 20 4.65 9.76 -10.89
C LYS A 20 4.32 8.68 -11.91
N TRP A 21 4.21 7.42 -11.50
CA TRP A 21 3.85 6.30 -12.35
C TRP A 21 2.47 6.45 -12.97
N ALA A 22 1.49 6.99 -12.25
CA ALA A 22 0.15 7.21 -12.76
C ALA A 22 0.10 8.31 -13.84
N THR A 23 0.88 9.39 -13.68
CA THR A 23 0.90 10.54 -14.60
C THR A 23 1.92 10.43 -15.72
N ASP A 24 2.96 9.61 -15.54
CA ASP A 24 4.00 9.32 -16.53
C ASP A 24 4.18 7.79 -16.63
N PRO A 25 3.38 7.12 -17.48
CA PRO A 25 3.44 5.66 -17.62
C PRO A 25 4.80 5.13 -18.04
N ALA A 26 5.62 5.91 -18.75
CA ALA A 26 6.95 5.49 -19.19
C ALA A 26 7.95 5.38 -18.02
N SER A 27 7.65 6.00 -16.88
CA SER A 27 8.48 5.93 -15.67
C SER A 27 8.21 4.72 -14.77
N ARG A 28 7.23 3.87 -15.13
CA ARG A 28 6.87 2.67 -14.35
C ARG A 28 7.96 1.61 -14.43
N PRO A 29 8.26 0.91 -13.31
CA PRO A 29 9.06 -0.29 -13.38
C PRO A 29 8.34 -1.35 -14.24
N GLY A 30 9.08 -2.00 -15.14
CA GLY A 30 8.53 -3.03 -16.02
C GLY A 30 8.50 -4.41 -15.37
N THR A 31 9.33 -4.63 -14.35
CA THR A 31 9.51 -5.93 -13.69
C THR A 31 9.46 -5.80 -12.17
N LEU A 32 9.21 -6.91 -11.47
CA LEU A 32 9.24 -6.95 -10.00
C LEU A 32 10.62 -6.53 -9.45
N PRO A 33 11.77 -6.97 -9.99
CA PRO A 33 13.08 -6.44 -9.60
C PRO A 33 13.22 -4.91 -9.75
N ASP A 34 12.78 -4.34 -10.87
CA ASP A 34 12.85 -2.87 -11.07
C ASP A 34 11.98 -2.13 -10.04
N PHE A 35 10.84 -2.72 -9.67
CA PHE A 35 9.97 -2.18 -8.63
C PHE A 35 10.63 -2.24 -7.25
N LEU A 36 11.28 -3.35 -6.91
CA LEU A 36 12.01 -3.49 -5.64
C LEU A 36 13.17 -2.51 -5.53
N GLU A 37 13.88 -2.27 -6.63
CA GLU A 37 14.93 -1.26 -6.69
C GLU A 37 14.36 0.15 -6.51
N ALA A 38 13.29 0.49 -7.24
CA ALA A 38 12.64 1.80 -7.14
C ALA A 38 12.03 2.07 -5.75
N THR A 39 11.74 1.01 -4.98
CA THR A 39 11.14 1.08 -3.64
C THR A 39 12.11 0.70 -2.52
N HIS A 40 13.41 0.63 -2.81
CA HIS A 40 14.42 0.32 -1.82
C HIS A 40 14.43 1.35 -0.68
N GLY A 41 14.32 0.88 0.57
CA GLY A 41 14.19 1.73 1.75
C GLY A 41 12.81 2.37 1.95
N ILE A 42 11.86 2.15 1.04
CA ILE A 42 10.47 2.65 1.12
C ILE A 42 9.52 1.52 1.53
N ILE A 43 9.75 0.30 1.01
CA ILE A 43 9.03 -0.92 1.36
C ILE A 43 10.01 -1.87 2.04
N GLU A 44 9.55 -2.58 3.07
CA GLU A 44 10.35 -3.60 3.75
C GLU A 44 10.65 -4.76 2.79
N GLN A 45 11.93 -5.15 2.73
CA GLN A 45 12.41 -6.26 1.91
C GLN A 45 13.12 -7.29 2.80
N PRO A 46 13.01 -8.61 2.49
CA PRO A 46 12.35 -9.18 1.33
C PRO A 46 10.81 -9.12 1.40
N LEU A 47 10.15 -9.11 0.24
CA LEU A 47 8.69 -9.26 0.18
C LEU A 47 8.26 -10.65 0.68
N PRO A 48 7.00 -10.81 1.14
CA PRO A 48 6.43 -12.12 1.41
C PRO A 48 6.57 -13.08 0.23
N ASP A 49 6.93 -14.34 0.50
CA ASP A 49 7.21 -15.35 -0.53
C ASP A 49 6.06 -15.59 -1.51
N TRP A 50 4.82 -15.29 -1.15
CA TRP A 50 3.66 -15.45 -2.02
C TRP A 50 3.57 -14.38 -3.11
N ILE A 51 4.32 -13.28 -3.03
CA ILE A 51 4.40 -12.25 -4.06
C ILE A 51 5.43 -12.68 -5.11
N LYS A 52 4.95 -13.08 -6.30
CA LYS A 52 5.79 -13.60 -7.38
C LYS A 52 5.85 -12.72 -8.63
N GLY A 53 5.03 -11.68 -8.70
CA GLY A 53 4.93 -10.85 -9.90
C GLY A 53 4.44 -9.44 -9.60
N LEU A 54 4.55 -8.58 -10.60
CA LEU A 54 4.14 -7.19 -10.57
C LEU A 54 3.03 -6.97 -11.61
N GLN A 55 1.95 -6.33 -11.20
CA GLN A 55 0.89 -5.90 -12.10
C GLN A 55 0.46 -4.48 -11.74
N PHE A 56 0.59 -3.56 -12.69
CA PHE A 56 -0.04 -2.24 -12.60
C PHE A 56 -1.43 -2.30 -13.21
N VAL A 57 -2.44 -1.90 -12.44
CA VAL A 57 -3.80 -1.72 -12.93
C VAL A 57 -4.17 -0.25 -12.74
N GLN A 58 -4.47 0.44 -13.83
CA GLN A 58 -4.90 1.84 -13.82
C GLN A 58 -6.21 1.95 -14.60
N SER A 59 -7.25 2.45 -13.94
CA SER A 59 -8.54 2.74 -14.59
C SER A 59 -8.48 4.06 -15.36
N ASN A 60 -9.41 4.23 -16.30
CA ASN A 60 -9.69 5.52 -16.93
C ASN A 60 -10.97 6.12 -16.31
N MET A 61 -11.43 7.26 -16.84
CA MET A 61 -12.65 7.93 -16.35
C MET A 61 -13.96 7.27 -16.80
N GLU A 62 -13.90 6.24 -17.65
CA GLU A 62 -15.06 5.60 -18.27
C GLU A 62 -15.39 4.25 -17.63
N VAL A 63 -14.41 3.61 -17.00
CA VAL A 63 -14.54 2.26 -16.43
C VAL A 63 -14.36 2.28 -14.92
N LEU A 64 -15.36 1.77 -14.21
CA LEU A 64 -15.27 1.53 -12.77
C LEU A 64 -14.36 0.32 -12.50
N LEU A 65 -13.26 0.55 -11.77
CA LEU A 65 -12.40 -0.52 -11.27
C LEU A 65 -12.74 -0.86 -9.82
N ILE A 66 -13.00 -2.14 -9.57
CA ILE A 66 -13.16 -2.70 -8.21
C ILE A 66 -12.01 -3.67 -7.98
N ARG A 67 -11.11 -3.35 -7.05
CA ARG A 67 -10.02 -4.24 -6.63
C ARG A 67 -10.47 -5.06 -5.42
N LEU A 68 -10.54 -6.38 -5.59
CA LEU A 68 -10.76 -7.29 -4.48
C LEU A 68 -9.41 -7.76 -3.90
N PRO A 69 -9.27 -7.86 -2.57
CA PRO A 69 -8.11 -8.47 -1.95
C PRO A 69 -8.08 -10.00 -2.18
N PRO A 70 -6.90 -10.65 -2.06
CA PRO A 70 -6.83 -12.11 -2.00
C PRO A 70 -7.68 -12.68 -0.87
N ALA A 71 -8.49 -13.70 -1.15
CA ALA A 71 -9.44 -14.27 -0.19
C ALA A 71 -8.73 -14.82 1.05
N GLU A 72 -7.56 -15.43 0.87
CA GLU A 72 -6.74 -16.01 1.92
C GLU A 72 -6.26 -14.95 2.92
N LEU A 73 -6.01 -13.72 2.46
CA LEU A 73 -5.64 -12.60 3.34
C LEU A 73 -6.84 -12.13 4.16
N VAL A 74 -8.02 -12.03 3.53
CA VAL A 74 -9.25 -11.66 4.23
C VAL A 74 -9.58 -12.69 5.31
N GLU A 75 -9.53 -13.98 4.98
CA GLU A 75 -9.81 -15.06 5.93
C GLU A 75 -8.80 -15.08 7.08
N ASP A 76 -7.51 -14.88 6.81
CA ASP A 76 -6.51 -14.78 7.88
C ASP A 76 -6.78 -13.59 8.81
N THR A 77 -7.07 -12.40 8.28
CA THR A 77 -7.45 -11.22 9.07
C THR A 77 -8.71 -11.48 9.91
N LEU A 78 -9.77 -12.04 9.32
CA LEU A 78 -11.01 -12.37 10.04
C LEU A 78 -10.76 -13.38 11.18
N ASN A 79 -9.93 -14.39 10.93
CA ASN A 79 -9.54 -15.36 11.94
C ASN A 79 -8.71 -14.73 13.07
N ASN A 80 -7.82 -13.79 12.76
CA ASN A 80 -7.04 -13.06 13.77
C ASN A 80 -7.96 -12.19 14.64
N ILE A 81 -8.87 -11.42 14.03
CA ILE A 81 -9.87 -10.62 14.74
C ILE A 81 -10.71 -11.50 15.67
N ALA A 82 -11.21 -12.64 15.19
CA ALA A 82 -12.03 -13.57 15.98
C ALA A 82 -11.29 -14.15 17.19
N ARG A 83 -9.96 -14.25 17.13
CA ARG A 83 -9.10 -14.71 18.23
C ARG A 83 -8.82 -13.62 19.28
N GLY A 84 -9.39 -12.43 19.13
CA GLY A 84 -9.23 -11.32 20.07
C GLY A 84 -7.90 -10.58 19.93
N SER A 85 -7.26 -10.65 18.76
CA SER A 85 -5.98 -9.99 18.53
C SER A 85 -6.14 -8.47 18.40
N GLY A 86 -6.05 -7.76 19.53
CA GLY A 86 -5.68 -6.34 19.59
C GLY A 86 -6.57 -5.35 18.83
N ARG A 87 -6.09 -4.10 18.77
CA ARG A 87 -6.68 -3.05 17.93
C ARG A 87 -6.24 -3.26 16.50
N TYR A 88 -7.11 -2.93 15.54
CA TYR A 88 -6.72 -2.90 14.13
C TYR A 88 -5.57 -1.89 13.93
N PRO A 89 -4.44 -2.31 13.35
CA PRO A 89 -3.30 -1.42 13.18
C PRO A 89 -3.62 -0.39 12.09
N LEU A 90 -3.63 0.88 12.46
CA LEU A 90 -3.64 1.99 11.49
C LEU A 90 -2.22 2.55 11.41
N PRO A 91 -1.72 2.89 10.20
CA PRO A 91 -0.45 3.60 10.06
C PRO A 91 -0.41 4.88 10.91
N ASP A 92 0.74 5.16 11.53
CA ASP A 92 0.91 6.28 12.47
C ASP A 92 0.56 7.63 11.85
N PHE A 93 0.80 7.81 10.55
CA PHE A 93 0.47 9.06 9.85
C PHE A 93 -1.02 9.40 9.94
N TYR A 94 -1.92 8.41 10.06
CA TYR A 94 -3.35 8.69 10.27
C TYR A 94 -3.61 9.32 11.64
N ALA A 95 -2.92 8.88 12.68
CA ALA A 95 -3.03 9.50 14.00
C ALA A 95 -2.52 10.95 13.96
N GLU A 96 -1.36 11.17 13.35
CA GLU A 96 -0.74 12.49 13.24
C GLU A 96 -1.59 13.46 12.40
N HIS A 97 -2.04 13.03 11.22
CA HIS A 97 -2.66 13.92 10.23
C HIS A 97 -4.19 14.01 10.34
N ILE A 98 -4.86 13.03 10.97
CA ILE A 98 -6.33 13.02 11.11
C ILE A 98 -6.77 13.23 12.55
N LEU A 99 -6.14 12.55 13.53
CA LEU A 99 -6.59 12.61 14.93
C LEU A 99 -6.04 13.82 15.69
N HIS A 100 -4.84 14.29 15.35
CA HIS A 100 -4.18 15.39 16.06
C HIS A 100 -4.22 16.74 15.33
N GLY A 101 -4.90 16.83 14.18
CA GLY A 101 -5.07 18.08 13.44
C GLY A 101 -3.77 18.70 12.92
N GLN A 102 -2.68 17.93 12.90
CA GLN A 102 -1.39 18.38 12.37
C GLN A 102 -1.42 18.26 10.84
N HIS A 103 -2.20 19.14 10.20
CA HIS A 103 -2.29 19.18 8.74
C HIS A 103 -1.09 19.92 8.17
N VAL A 104 -0.02 19.19 7.81
CA VAL A 104 1.22 19.77 7.27
C VAL A 104 0.97 20.49 5.93
N ASN A 105 0.18 19.88 5.04
CA ASN A 105 -0.56 20.51 3.93
C ASN A 105 -1.42 19.43 3.20
N MET A 106 -2.33 19.85 2.31
CA MET A 106 -3.20 18.92 1.55
C MET A 106 -2.43 17.97 0.61
N LYS A 107 -1.30 18.42 0.08
CA LYS A 107 -0.49 17.64 -0.87
C LYS A 107 0.16 16.45 -0.17
N ASP A 108 0.71 16.65 1.01
CA ASP A 108 1.38 15.60 1.78
C ASP A 108 0.38 14.54 2.22
N LEU A 109 -0.80 14.95 2.71
CA LEU A 109 -1.88 14.01 3.02
C LEU A 109 -2.32 13.23 1.78
N PHE A 110 -2.42 13.89 0.62
CA PHE A 110 -2.72 13.21 -0.64
C PHE A 110 -1.67 12.13 -0.95
N GLU A 111 -0.38 12.48 -0.90
CA GLU A 111 0.74 11.55 -1.13
C GLU A 111 0.68 10.35 -0.17
N PHE A 112 0.51 10.57 1.14
CA PHE A 112 0.38 9.50 2.13
C PHE A 112 -0.75 8.53 1.77
N ARG A 113 -1.94 9.04 1.45
CA ARG A 113 -3.06 8.19 1.09
C ARG A 113 -2.81 7.40 -0.19
N VAL A 114 -2.22 8.02 -1.22
CA VAL A 114 -1.90 7.31 -2.47
C VAL A 114 -0.97 6.13 -2.20
N GLY A 115 0.05 6.32 -1.36
CA GLY A 115 0.97 5.25 -0.97
C GLY A 115 0.25 4.09 -0.26
N ASP A 116 -0.65 4.42 0.66
CA ASP A 116 -1.42 3.45 1.44
C ASP A 116 -2.39 2.63 0.55
N TYR A 117 -3.39 3.27 -0.06
CA TYR A 117 -4.47 2.54 -0.75
C TYR A 117 -4.04 1.80 -2.04
N THR A 118 -2.86 2.12 -2.59
CA THR A 118 -2.39 1.50 -3.85
C THR A 118 -1.74 0.15 -3.61
N ILE A 119 -1.13 -0.09 -2.45
CA ILE A 119 -0.37 -1.32 -2.18
C ILE A 119 -0.86 -2.05 -0.95
N ALA A 120 -1.41 -1.37 0.05
CA ALA A 120 -1.89 -2.01 1.26
C ALA A 120 -2.92 -3.10 0.94
N HIS A 121 -2.65 -4.30 1.46
CA HIS A 121 -3.58 -5.43 1.45
C HIS A 121 -4.21 -5.57 2.83
N CYS A 122 -5.29 -6.36 2.96
CA CYS A 122 -5.94 -6.64 4.24
C CYS A 122 -4.92 -6.94 5.34
N VAL A 123 -4.88 -6.07 6.35
CA VAL A 123 -3.97 -6.11 7.50
C VAL A 123 -4.68 -6.73 8.70
#